data_AF-A0A5R8YGQ1-F1
#
_entry.id   AF-A0A5R8YGQ1-F1
#
_cell.length_a   1.000
_cell.length_b   1.000
_cell.length_c   1.000
_cell.angle_alpha   90.00
_cell.angle_beta   90.00
_cell.angle_gamma   90.00
#
_symmetry.space_group_name_H-M   'P 1'
#
loop_
_entity.id
_entity.type
_entity.pdbx_description
1 polymer ?
#
loop_
_entity_poly.entity_id
_entity_poly.type
_entity_poly.pdbx_seq_one_letter_code
_entity_poly.pdbx_strand_id
1 'polypeptide(L)'
;MTQNPGRRGFLFGGAVIGAGALITACTSNEPAAQASAPAAAPAAAASGGNDAPGDKVVIGFSAPAADHGWIAAISKNAADAAKQYSDVELKAVEPTNDINQQISAVE
;
A
#
# COMPACT_ATOMS: atom_id res chain seq x y z
N MET A 1 14.16 -6.36 -57.40
CA MET A 1 13.85 -6.46 -55.96
C MET A 1 12.57 -7.26 -55.80
N THR A 2 12.68 -8.58 -55.66
CA THR A 2 11.51 -9.47 -55.53
C THR A 2 10.93 -9.30 -54.14
N GLN A 3 9.83 -8.56 -54.03
CA GLN A 3 9.06 -8.43 -52.79
C GLN A 3 8.47 -9.80 -52.47
N ASN A 4 8.94 -10.46 -51.41
CA ASN A 4 8.40 -11.76 -50.99
C ASN A 4 7.09 -11.52 -50.21
N PRO A 5 5.90 -11.79 -50.82
CA PRO A 5 4.61 -11.49 -50.18
C PRO A 5 4.42 -12.24 -48.86
N GLY A 6 5.07 -13.39 -48.69
CA GLY A 6 5.03 -14.18 -47.46
C GLY A 6 5.61 -13.48 -46.24
N ARG A 7 6.65 -12.65 -46.40
CA ARG A 7 7.26 -11.91 -45.28
C ARG A 7 6.35 -10.79 -44.77
N ARG A 8 5.65 -10.10 -45.69
CA ARG A 8 4.67 -9.07 -45.34
C ARG A 8 3.44 -9.71 -44.70
N GLY A 9 2.91 -10.79 -45.27
CA GLY A 9 1.78 -11.52 -44.70
C GLY A 9 2.06 -12.04 -43.29
N PHE A 10 3.26 -12.59 -43.05
CA PHE A 10 3.66 -13.06 -41.72
C PHE A 10 3.75 -11.91 -40.70
N LEU A 11 4.33 -10.77 -41.07
CA LEU A 11 4.45 -9.61 -40.18
C LEU A 11 3.08 -8.98 -39.86
N PHE A 12 2.20 -8.87 -40.86
CA PHE A 12 0.84 -8.36 -40.65
C PHE A 12 -0.02 -9.33 -39.83
N GLY A 13 0.05 -10.63 -40.11
CA GLY A 13 -0.67 -11.66 -39.34
C GLY A 13 -0.22 -11.72 -37.88
N GLY A 14 1.09 -11.68 -37.64
CA GLY A 14 1.66 -11.64 -36.29
C GLY A 14 1.26 -10.39 -35.50
N ALA A 15 1.24 -9.22 -36.13
CA ALA A 15 0.84 -7.97 -35.49
C ALA A 15 -0.64 -7.98 -35.05
N VAL A 16 -1.55 -8.51 -35.88
CA VAL A 16 -2.98 -8.60 -35.56
C VAL A 16 -3.23 -9.56 -34.38
N ILE A 17 -2.60 -10.73 -34.39
CA ILE A 17 -2.73 -11.71 -33.30
C ILE A 17 -2.13 -11.16 -32.00
N GLY A 18 -0.96 -10.53 -32.06
CA GLY A 18 -0.30 -9.93 -30.90
C GLY A 18 -1.11 -8.79 -30.27
N ALA A 19 -1.67 -7.89 -31.08
CA ALA A 19 -2.52 -6.81 -30.59
C ALA A 19 -3.82 -7.32 -29.96
N GLY A 20 -4.44 -8.35 -30.55
CA GLY A 20 -5.64 -8.99 -29.99
C GLY A 20 -5.37 -9.61 -28.62
N ALA A 21 -4.26 -10.34 -28.47
CA ALA A 21 -3.88 -10.96 -27.21
C ALA A 21 -3.59 -9.91 -26.11
N LEU A 22 -2.92 -8.80 -26.46
CA LEU A 22 -2.65 -7.70 -25.51
C LEU A 22 -3.93 -7.03 -25.00
N ILE A 23 -4.94 -6.82 -25.86
CA ILE A 23 -6.21 -6.21 -25.45
C ILE A 23 -6.99 -7.16 -24.52
N THR A 24 -7.00 -8.47 -24.80
CA THR A 24 -7.66 -9.45 -23.92
C THR A 24 -6.92 -9.70 -22.61
N ALA A 25 -5.62 -9.40 -22.53
CA ALA A 25 -4.87 -9.49 -21.27
C ALA A 25 -5.37 -8.50 -20.22
N CYS A 26 -5.93 -7.35 -20.64
CA CYS A 26 -6.52 -6.37 -19.72
C CYS A 26 -7.84 -6.85 -19.08
N THR A 27 -8.54 -7.85 -19.62
CA THR A 27 -9.80 -8.37 -19.07
C THR A 27 -9.64 -9.68 -18.28
N SER A 28 -8.44 -10.25 -18.20
CA SER A 28 -8.20 -11.57 -17.56
C SER A 28 -8.48 -11.61 -16.06
N ASN A 29 -8.68 -10.45 -15.42
CA ASN A 29 -8.98 -10.34 -13.99
C ASN A 29 -10.29 -9.57 -13.73
N GLU A 30 -11.17 -9.46 -14.74
CA GLU A 30 -12.52 -8.97 -14.50
C GLU A 30 -13.25 -10.02 -13.64
N PRO A 31 -13.65 -9.69 -12.39
CA PRO A 31 -14.38 -10.63 -11.56
C PRO A 31 -15.69 -11.02 -12.26
N ALA A 32 -16.04 -12.29 -12.24
CA ALA A 32 -17.37 -12.71 -12.69
C ALA A 32 -18.43 -11.86 -11.97
N ALA A 33 -19.46 -11.40 -12.69
CA ALA A 33 -20.54 -10.63 -12.11
C ALA A 33 -21.20 -11.45 -10.98
N GLN A 34 -20.80 -11.19 -9.74
CA GLN A 34 -21.46 -11.73 -8.57
C GLN A 34 -22.86 -11.12 -8.53
N ALA A 35 -23.90 -11.95 -8.51
CA ALA A 35 -25.21 -11.51 -8.10
C ALA A 35 -25.06 -10.86 -6.71
N SER A 36 -25.25 -9.55 -6.65
CA SER A 36 -25.14 -8.81 -5.40
C SER A 36 -26.22 -9.32 -4.46
N ALA A 37 -25.83 -10.09 -3.44
CA ALA A 37 -26.66 -10.21 -2.26
C ALA A 37 -26.95 -8.78 -1.76
N PRO A 38 -28.16 -8.47 -1.26
CA PRO A 38 -28.40 -7.18 -0.64
C PRO A 38 -27.30 -6.95 0.39
N ALA A 39 -26.47 -5.93 0.17
CA ALA A 39 -25.47 -5.55 1.15
C ALA A 39 -26.23 -5.31 2.45
N ALA A 40 -25.84 -6.02 3.52
CA ALA A 40 -26.29 -5.65 4.85
C ALA A 40 -25.99 -4.16 4.99
N ALA A 41 -27.01 -3.38 5.37
CA ALA A 41 -26.84 -1.95 5.60
C ALA A 41 -25.62 -1.78 6.50
N PRO A 42 -24.66 -0.89 6.16
CA PRO A 42 -23.55 -0.59 7.04
C PRO A 42 -24.13 -0.35 8.44
N ALA A 43 -23.60 -1.07 9.43
CA ALA A 43 -23.95 -0.77 10.82
C ALA A 43 -23.76 0.74 11.00
N ALA A 44 -24.76 1.41 11.57
CA ALA A 44 -24.67 2.84 11.82
C ALA A 44 -23.34 3.10 12.52
N ALA A 45 -22.50 3.95 11.92
CA ALA A 45 -21.25 4.35 12.53
C ALA A 45 -21.57 4.79 13.96
N ALA A 46 -20.86 4.22 14.94
CA ALA A 46 -21.09 4.55 16.34
C ALA A 46 -21.09 6.07 16.47
N SER A 47 -22.21 6.64 16.91
CA SER A 47 -22.35 8.09 17.11
C SER A 47 -21.57 8.47 18.38
N GLY A 48 -20.25 8.50 18.29
CA GLY A 48 -19.37 8.73 19.42
C GLY A 48 -18.13 9.47 18.99
N GLY A 49 -17.72 10.46 19.80
CA GLY A 49 -16.54 11.29 19.58
C GLY A 49 -15.23 10.53 19.76
N ASN A 50 -14.99 9.47 18.98
CA ASN A 50 -13.70 8.78 18.91
C ASN A 50 -12.56 9.70 18.47
N ASP A 51 -12.91 10.83 17.84
CA ASP A 51 -11.99 11.89 17.44
C ASP A 51 -11.83 12.97 18.53
N ALA A 52 -12.60 12.88 19.64
CA ALA A 52 -12.44 13.79 20.76
C ALA A 52 -11.19 13.37 21.57
N PRO A 53 -10.30 14.32 21.91
CA PRO A 53 -9.12 14.01 22.73
C PRO A 53 -9.51 13.38 24.07
N GLY A 54 -8.82 12.30 24.43
CA GLY A 54 -8.97 11.60 25.71
C GLY A 54 -7.89 12.00 26.71
N ASP A 55 -7.60 11.07 27.63
CA ASP A 55 -6.47 11.20 28.54
C ASP A 55 -5.15 11.17 27.78
N LYS A 56 -4.18 11.95 28.23
CA LYS A 56 -2.87 12.00 27.58
C LYS A 56 -2.17 10.63 27.66
N VAL A 57 -1.79 10.09 26.51
CA VAL A 57 -1.03 8.85 26.37
C VAL A 57 0.38 9.12 25.85
N VAL A 58 1.34 8.30 26.29
CA VAL A 58 2.71 8.30 25.78
C VAL A 58 2.91 7.05 24.94
N ILE A 59 3.28 7.23 23.68
CA ILE A 59 3.53 6.14 22.74
C ILE A 59 5.04 6.03 22.54
N GLY A 60 5.63 4.92 22.95
CA GLY A 60 6.99 4.55 22.60
C GLY A 60 7.07 4.04 21.16
N PHE A 61 8.06 4.48 20.40
CA PHE A 61 8.29 4.01 19.03
C PHE A 61 9.77 3.63 18.84
N SER A 62 10.00 2.35 18.51
CA SER A 62 11.29 1.81 18.14
C SER A 62 11.19 1.21 16.75
N ALA A 63 12.17 1.52 15.90
CA ALA A 63 12.30 0.96 14.56
C ALA A 63 13.78 0.70 14.26
N PRO A 64 14.10 -0.25 13.36
CA PRO A 64 15.45 -0.41 12.81
C PRO A 64 15.94 0.87 12.12
N ALA A 65 17.23 0.94 11.77
CA ALA A 65 17.76 2.10 11.07
C ALA A 65 16.98 2.40 9.78
N ALA A 66 16.75 3.69 9.52
CA ALA A 66 16.02 4.15 8.34
C ALA A 66 16.91 4.19 7.08
N ASP A 67 17.71 3.15 6.86
CA ASP A 67 18.69 3.06 5.77
C ASP A 67 18.06 2.68 4.41
N HIS A 68 16.76 2.43 4.39
CA HIS A 68 15.97 2.28 3.18
C HIS A 68 14.59 2.96 3.27
N GLY A 69 14.00 3.26 2.11
CA GLY A 69 12.85 4.17 1.99
C GLY A 69 11.60 3.78 2.77
N TRP A 70 11.32 2.48 2.91
CA TRP A 70 10.12 2.02 3.63
C TRP A 70 10.15 2.33 5.14
N ILE A 71 11.28 2.10 5.82
CA ILE A 71 11.40 2.39 7.27
C ILE A 71 11.44 3.90 7.49
N ALA A 72 12.14 4.65 6.64
CA ALA A 72 12.12 6.11 6.68
C ALA A 72 10.69 6.66 6.56
N ALA A 73 9.87 6.07 5.67
CA ALA A 73 8.47 6.44 5.53
C ALA A 73 7.64 6.10 6.77
N ILE A 74 7.83 4.92 7.38
CA ILE A 74 7.15 4.53 8.62
C ILE A 74 7.47 5.51 9.75
N SER A 75 8.75 5.79 10.01
CA SER A 75 9.16 6.68 11.10
C SER A 75 8.62 8.10 10.90
N LYS A 76 8.64 8.61 9.65
CA LYS A 76 8.02 9.91 9.32
C LYS A 76 6.51 9.90 9.55
N ASN A 77 5.82 8.87 9.08
CA ASN A 77 4.38 8.77 9.20
C ASN A 77 3.94 8.60 10.66
N ALA A 78 4.71 7.90 11.49
CA ALA A 78 4.44 7.79 12.93
C ALA A 78 4.51 9.17 13.61
N ALA A 79 5.55 9.96 13.32
CA ALA A 79 5.69 11.31 13.84
C ALA A 79 4.58 12.24 13.34
N ASP A 80 4.20 12.15 12.06
CA ASP A 80 3.15 12.99 11.48
C ASP A 80 1.75 12.58 11.93
N ALA A 81 1.51 11.29 12.22
CA ALA A 81 0.28 10.80 12.82
C ALA A 81 0.13 11.29 14.26
N ALA A 82 1.18 11.18 15.09
CA ALA A 82 1.13 11.62 16.48
C ALA A 82 0.76 13.11 16.62
N LYS A 83 1.24 13.97 15.71
CA LYS A 83 0.91 15.41 15.70
C LYS A 83 -0.57 15.71 15.45
N GLN A 84 -1.35 14.76 14.93
CA GLN A 84 -2.77 14.94 14.68
C GLN A 84 -3.61 14.85 15.96
N TYR A 85 -3.03 14.33 17.04
CA TYR A 85 -3.71 14.04 18.30
C TYR A 85 -3.09 14.84 19.43
N SER A 86 -3.84 15.76 20.04
CA SER A 86 -3.34 16.64 21.11
C SER A 86 -3.03 15.90 22.43
N ASP A 87 -3.61 14.72 22.59
CA ASP A 87 -3.50 13.80 23.72
C ASP A 87 -2.41 12.73 23.50
N VAL A 88 -1.67 12.77 22.40
CA VAL A 88 -0.58 11.81 22.13
C VAL A 88 0.79 12.48 22.28
N GLU A 89 1.65 11.89 23.10
CA GLU A 89 3.08 12.18 23.14
C GLU A 89 3.86 11.01 22.52
N LEU A 90 4.51 11.24 21.38
CA LEU A 90 5.38 10.24 20.76
C LEU A 90 6.80 10.34 21.33
N LYS A 91 7.30 9.23 21.89
CA LYS A 91 8.71 9.04 22.27
C LYS A 91 9.38 8.06 21.32
N ALA A 92 9.96 8.60 20.25
CA ALA A 92 10.77 7.83 19.33
C ALA A 92 12.18 7.61 19.90
N VAL A 93 12.71 6.40 19.74
CA VAL A 93 14.11 6.08 20.03
C VAL A 93 14.95 6.25 18.76
N GLU A 94 16.23 6.56 18.93
CA GLU A 94 17.16 6.71 17.81
C GLU A 94 17.25 5.39 17.00
N PRO A 95 16.99 5.41 15.69
CA PRO A 95 17.02 4.21 14.86
C PRO A 95 18.42 3.59 14.79
N THR A 96 18.50 2.27 14.87
CA THR A 96 19.79 1.54 14.84
C THR A 96 19.64 0.15 14.24
N ASN A 97 20.73 -0.36 13.65
CA ASN A 97 20.82 -1.75 13.17
C ASN A 97 21.47 -2.70 14.19
N ASP A 98 21.80 -2.19 15.39
CA ASP A 98 22.30 -3.02 16.49
C ASP A 98 21.14 -3.65 17.26
N ILE A 99 21.11 -4.99 17.29
CA ILE A 99 20.05 -5.76 17.95
C ILE A 99 19.97 -5.49 19.45
N ASN A 100 21.12 -5.33 20.13
CA ASN A 100 21.11 -5.11 21.57
C ASN A 100 20.55 -3.72 21.88
N GLN A 101 20.91 -2.70 21.08
CA GLN A 101 20.34 -1.37 21.22
C GLN A 101 18.83 -1.34 20.91
N GLN A 102 18.36 -2.12 19.94
CA GLN A 102 16.92 -2.25 19.67
C GLN A 102 16.16 -2.91 20.83
N ILE A 103 16.75 -3.92 21.48
CA ILE A 103 16.18 -4.56 22.68
C ILE A 103 16.14 -3.55 23.83
N SER A 104 17.26 -2.88 24.12
CA SER A 104 17.34 -1.86 25.18
C SER A 104 16.48 -0.63 24.93
N ALA A 105 16.01 -0.40 23.71
CA ALA A 105 15.07 0.67 23.39
C ALA A 105 13.64 0.39 23.87
N VAL A 106 13.31 -0.88 24.16
CA VAL A 106 11.97 -1.32 24.57
C VAL A 106 11.90 -1.72 26.04
N GLU A 107 13.00 -2.25 26.59
CA GLU A 107 13.14 -2.63 28.01
C GLU A 107 13.26 -1.41 28.94
#